data_AF-A0A2E7QZS2-F1
#
_entry.id   AF-A0A2E7QZS2-F1
#
_cell.length_a   1.000
_cell.length_b   1.000
_cell.length_c   1.000
_cell.angle_alpha   90.00
_cell.angle_beta   90.00
_cell.angle_gamma   90.00
#
_symmetry.space_group_name_H-M   'P 1'
#
loop_
_entity.id
_entity.type
_entity.pdbx_description
1 polymer ?
#
loop_
_entity_poly.entity_id
_entity_poly.type
_entity_poly.pdbx_seq_one_letter_code
_entity_poly.pdbx_strand_id
1 'polypeptide(L)' 'MALNLLKFFEDESCGQCTPCRNGCEKAVQLLENKTWDKPLLKELSTVMQDASICGLGQAATNGLNSVFKYFPEDIK' A
#
# COMPACT_ATOMS: atom_id res chain seq x y z
N MET A 1 10.87 4.74 -2.81
CA MET A 1 10.86 3.78 -1.68
C MET A 1 9.50 3.10 -1.51
N ALA A 2 8.39 3.84 -1.37
CA ALA A 2 7.05 3.26 -1.18
C ALA A 2 6.67 2.21 -2.25
N LEU A 3 6.88 2.51 -3.53
CA LEU A 3 6.61 1.58 -4.63
C LEU A 3 7.37 0.25 -4.50
N ASN A 4 8.68 0.30 -4.23
CA ASN A 4 9.50 -0.92 -4.12
C ASN A 4 9.08 -1.80 -2.94
N LEU A 5 8.70 -1.18 -1.81
CA LEU A 5 8.17 -1.93 -0.67
C LEU A 5 6.85 -2.62 -1.01
N LEU A 6 5.94 -1.92 -1.67
CA LEU A 6 4.65 -2.51 -2.05
C LEU A 6 4.79 -3.61 -3.09
N LYS A 7 5.74 -3.53 -4.03
CA LYS A 7 6.09 -4.64 -4.93
C LYS A 7 6.58 -5.87 -4.17
N PHE A 8 7.42 -5.67 -3.16
CA PHE A 8 7.84 -6.78 -2.29
C PHE A 8 6.64 -7.43 -1.59
N PHE A 9 5.71 -6.64 -1.02
CA PHE A 9 4.52 -7.20 -0.38
C PHE A 9 3.51 -7.81 -1.36
N GLU A 10 3.49 -7.36 -2.61
CA GLU A 10 2.73 -7.98 -3.70
C GLU A 10 3.30 -9.38 -4.00
N ASP A 11 4.62 -9.49 -4.18
CA ASP A 11 5.32 -10.75 -4.47
C ASP A 11 5.24 -11.75 -3.30
N GLU A 12 5.33 -11.26 -2.06
CA GLU A 12 5.27 -12.09 -0.84
C GLU A 12 3.84 -12.38 -0.37
N SER A 13 2.82 -11.91 -1.10
CA SER A 13 1.43 -12.18 -0.73
C SER A 13 1.12 -13.67 -0.83
N CYS A 14 0.70 -14.30 0.27
CA CYS A 14 0.22 -15.68 0.25
C CYS A 14 -1.12 -15.86 -0.49
N GLY A 15 -1.77 -14.76 -0.88
CA GLY A 15 -3.01 -14.76 -1.65
C GLY A 15 -4.29 -15.07 -0.86
N GLN A 16 -4.21 -15.33 0.45
CA GLN A 16 -5.36 -15.83 1.24
C GLN A 16 -6.45 -14.78 1.51
N CYS A 17 -6.08 -13.50 1.69
CA CYS A 17 -7.04 -12.42 1.92
C CYS A 17 -7.02 -11.41 0.77
N THR A 18 -8.21 -11.05 0.28
CA THR A 18 -8.42 -10.03 -0.76
C THR A 18 -7.77 -8.68 -0.43
N PRO A 19 -7.89 -8.11 0.78
CA PRO A 19 -7.27 -6.81 1.09
C PRO A 19 -5.75 -6.82 0.88
N CYS A 20 -5.05 -7.90 1.23
CA CYS A 20 -3.60 -7.99 0.95
C CYS A 20 -3.33 -8.26 -0.53
N ARG A 21 -3.91 -9.32 -1.12
CA ARG A 21 -3.59 -9.75 -2.50
C ARG A 21 -3.92 -8.67 -3.52
N ASN A 22 -5.17 -8.21 -3.53
CA ASN A 22 -5.63 -7.23 -4.50
C ASN A 22 -5.24 -5.81 -4.08
N GLY A 23 -5.07 -5.55 -2.77
CA GLY A 23 -4.67 -4.24 -2.30
C GLY A 23 -3.22 -3.90 -2.61
N CYS A 24 -2.28 -4.85 -2.46
CA CYS A 24 -0.89 -4.65 -2.87
C CYS A 24 -0.79 -4.35 -4.37
N GLU A 25 -1.39 -5.18 -5.23
CA GLU A 25 -1.45 -4.97 -6.68
C GLU A 25 -2.02 -3.58 -7.01
N LYS A 26 -3.17 -3.23 -6.41
CA LYS A 26 -3.81 -1.94 -6.66
C LYS A 26 -2.94 -0.77 -6.21
N ALA A 27 -2.29 -0.87 -5.06
CA ALA A 27 -1.41 0.16 -4.53
C ALA A 27 -0.18 0.35 -5.43
N VAL A 28 0.42 -0.74 -5.94
CA VAL A 28 1.54 -0.69 -6.90
C VAL A 28 1.12 0.06 -8.16
N GLN A 29 -0.01 -0.33 -8.78
CA GLN A 29 -0.53 0.34 -9.98
C GLN A 29 -0.80 1.84 -9.75
N LEU A 30 -1.34 2.21 -8.58
CA LEU A 30 -1.60 3.61 -8.24
C LEU A 30 -0.31 4.42 -8.07
N LEU A 31 0.74 3.82 -7.49
CA LEU A 31 2.03 4.48 -7.25
C LEU A 31 2.92 4.56 -8.50
N GLU A 32 2.69 3.73 -9.51
CA GLU A 32 3.36 3.82 -10.82
C GLU A 32 2.87 5.01 -11.67
N ASN A 33 1.73 5.61 -11.32
CA ASN A 33 1.23 6.78 -11.99
C ASN A 33 2.04 8.04 -11.66
N LYS A 34 2.03 9.01 -12.59
CA LYS A 34 2.72 10.31 -12.43
C LYS A 34 2.15 11.19 -11.32
N THR A 35 0.88 10.99 -10.98
CA THR A 35 0.15 11.74 -9.96
C THR A 35 -0.49 10.75 -9.01
N TRP A 36 -0.27 10.93 -7.71
CA TRP A 36 -0.76 9.98 -6.72
C TRP A 36 -2.18 10.36 -6.26
N ASP A 37 -3.10 9.40 -6.36
CA ASP A 37 -4.44 9.52 -5.78
C ASP A 37 -4.36 9.32 -4.25
N LYS A 38 -4.02 10.39 -3.53
CA LYS A 38 -3.79 10.36 -2.08
C LYS A 38 -5.03 9.87 -1.30
N PRO A 39 -6.26 10.34 -1.57
CA PRO A 39 -7.45 9.85 -0.90
C PRO A 39 -7.63 8.33 -1.08
N LEU A 40 -7.54 7.83 -2.30
CA LEU A 40 -7.72 6.41 -2.59
C LEU A 40 -6.62 5.55 -1.95
N LEU A 41 -5.37 6.00 -2.01
CA LEU A 41 -4.24 5.31 -1.38
C LEU A 41 -4.37 5.22 0.14
N LYS A 42 -4.90 6.28 0.79
CA LYS A 42 -5.17 6.27 2.23
C LYS A 42 -6.31 5.31 2.59
N GLU A 43 -7.41 5.35 1.84
CA GLU A 43 -8.53 4.43 2.04
C GLU A 43 -8.08 2.98 1.89
N LEU A 44 -7.33 2.68 0.83
CA LEU A 44 -6.77 1.36 0.58
C LEU A 44 -5.86 0.91 1.73
N SER A 45 -5.00 1.81 2.23
CA SER A 45 -4.17 1.51 3.39
C SER A 45 -4.99 1.17 4.63
N THR A 46 -6.05 1.90 4.94
CA THR A 46 -6.91 1.60 6.09
C THR A 46 -7.56 0.23 5.94
N VAL A 47 -8.11 -0.07 4.76
CA VAL A 47 -8.73 -1.39 4.49
C VAL A 47 -7.70 -2.52 4.63
N MET A 48 -6.48 -2.35 4.12
CA MET A 48 -5.41 -3.34 4.25
C MET A 48 -5.01 -3.56 5.71
N GLN A 49 -4.91 -2.48 6.48
CA GLN A 49 -4.55 -2.54 7.90
C GLN A 49 -5.63 -3.23 8.74
N ASP A 50 -6.91 -2.96 8.47
CA ASP A 50 -8.02 -3.43 9.32
C ASP A 50 -8.53 -4.82 8.92
N ALA A 51 -8.48 -5.16 7.62
CA ALA A 51 -9.12 -6.37 7.09
C ALA A 51 -8.15 -7.48 6.66
N SER A 52 -6.83 -7.24 6.69
CA SER A 52 -5.86 -8.32 6.42
C SER A 52 -5.76 -9.29 7.58
N ILE A 53 -5.75 -10.59 7.26
CA ILE A 53 -5.79 -11.67 8.25
C ILE A 53 -4.48 -11.80 9.04
N CYS A 54 -3.35 -11.40 8.46
CA CYS A 54 -2.03 -11.55 9.08
C CYS A 54 -1.25 -10.22 9.12
N GLY A 55 -0.24 -10.17 9.98
CA GLY A 55 0.60 -8.98 10.17
C GLY A 55 1.34 -8.51 8.91
N LEU A 56 1.63 -9.42 7.95
CA LEU A 56 2.26 -9.05 6.68
C LEU A 56 1.34 -8.13 5.87
N GLY A 57 0.07 -8.53 5.68
CA GLY A 57 -0.91 -7.73 4.94
C GLY A 57 -1.26 -6.44 5.67
N GLN A 58 -1.35 -6.48 7.01
CA GLN A 58 -1.63 -5.30 7.83
C GLN A 58 -0.51 -4.25 7.76
N ALA A 59 0.75 -4.70 7.62
CA ALA A 59 1.92 -3.82 7.59
C ALA A 59 2.33 -3.37 6.18
N ALA A 60 1.72 -3.92 5.12
CA ALA A 60 2.16 -3.73 3.73
C ALA A 60 2.21 -2.25 3.30
N THR A 61 1.31 -1.42 3.83
CA THR A 61 1.23 0.02 3.50
C THR A 61 1.98 0.92 4.49
N ASN A 62 2.69 0.38 5.49
CA ASN A 62 3.41 1.19 6.47
C ASN A 62 4.46 2.11 5.85
N GLY A 63 5.16 1.62 4.81
CA GLY A 63 6.11 2.43 4.05
C GLY A 63 5.44 3.62 3.36
N LEU A 64 4.27 3.39 2.74
CA LEU A 64 3.46 4.44 2.12
C LEU A 64 2.95 5.46 3.15
N ASN A 65 2.44 4.99 4.29
CA ASN A 65 1.95 5.85 5.36
C ASN A 65 3.06 6.73 5.96
N SER A 66 4.28 6.19 6.06
CA SER A 66 5.44 6.96 6.50
C SER A 66 5.76 8.07 5.51
N VAL A 67 5.68 7.80 4.21
CA VAL A 67 5.86 8.83 3.17
C VAL A 67 4.78 9.91 3.28
N PHE A 68 3.50 9.54 3.43
CA PHE A 68 2.42 10.53 3.64
C PHE A 68 2.60 11.39 4.89
N LYS A 69 3.14 10.81 5.97
CA LYS A 69 3.28 11.49 7.27
C LYS A 69 4.51 12.38 7.35
N TYR A 70 5.65 11.90 6.87
CA TYR A 70 6.95 12.54 7.08
C TYR A 70 7.49 13.27 5.85
N PHE A 71 6.98 12.96 4.65
CA PHE A 71 7.42 13.57 3.39
C PHE A 71 6.23 14.04 2.54
N PRO A 72 5.28 14.83 3.08
CA PRO A 72 4.11 15.25 2.32
C PRO A 72 4.45 16.14 1.11
N GLU A 73 5.56 16.89 1.14
CA GLU A 73 6.03 17.72 0.04
C GLU A 73 6.57 16.94 -1.18
N ASP A 74 7.05 15.72 -0.99
CA ASP A 74 7.61 14.88 -2.06
C ASP A 74 6.53 14.25 -2.95
N ILE A 75 5.28 14.27 -2.47
CA ILE A 75 4.15 13.60 -3.12
C ILE A 75 3.35 14.64 -3.90
N LYS A 76 3.43 14.58 -5.22
CA LYS A 76 2.66 15.42 -6.13
C LYS A 76 1.27 14.85 -6.39
#